data_AF-A0A7V5AKD2-F1
#
_entry.id   AF-A0A7V5AKD2-F1
#
_cell.length_a   1.000
_cell.length_b   1.000
_cell.length_c   1.000
_cell.angle_alpha   90.00
_cell.angle_beta   90.00
_cell.angle_gamma   90.00
#
_symmetry.space_group_name_H-M   'P 1'
#
loop_
_entity.id
_entity.type
_entity.pdbx_description
1 polymer ?
#
loop_
_entity_poly.entity_id
_entity_poly.type
_entity_poly.pdbx_seq_one_letter_code
_entity_poly.pdbx_strand_id
1 'polypeptide(L)'
;MVKEALVSEEFAQKFATEKDTPYEAWVRAEGLDIISAHYIPNLHTVELKPWPRRGGYGVFINHEASRTTNDCYVCEIPPGKKLEPQRQLFEEMIYVLDGRGSTSVWNDAGKKVTFEWKAGALFAIPLNTWHQHFNASGQEPVRYVAVTNAPMVINLYKNTEFVFNTPFDFKDRFDGEPDYFSSKGEQKGLLLETNFVADAVNLPLISAKERGAGGGHIRFNLAKGSMNSHISQFPVGTYKKAHAHGPGAHVIILSGEGYSLMWPEGDKPKRYDWREGSMVVPPNMWYHQHFNLGRTPARYLAFKYEG
;
A
#
# COMPACT_ATOMS: atom_id res chain seq x y z
N MET A 1 -32.00 -20.89 -19.12
CA MET A 1 -31.57 -20.01 -20.22
C MET A 1 -31.65 -18.57 -19.74
N VAL A 2 -30.52 -17.99 -19.37
CA VAL A 2 -30.45 -16.57 -19.05
C VAL A 2 -30.20 -15.85 -20.38
N LYS A 3 -31.13 -14.98 -20.78
CA LYS A 3 -30.93 -14.09 -21.94
C LYS A 3 -29.86 -13.08 -21.54
N GLU A 4 -28.65 -13.24 -22.05
CA GLU A 4 -27.67 -12.15 -22.06
C GLU A 4 -28.25 -11.01 -22.91
N ALA A 5 -28.46 -9.85 -22.29
CA ALA A 5 -28.80 -8.65 -23.02
C ALA A 5 -27.54 -8.20 -23.77
N LEU A 6 -27.49 -8.44 -25.08
CA LEU A 6 -26.45 -7.93 -25.96
C LEU A 6 -26.66 -6.42 -26.13
N VAL A 7 -25.86 -5.64 -25.40
CA VAL A 7 -25.76 -4.19 -25.58
C VAL A 7 -25.08 -3.92 -26.91
N SER A 8 -25.61 -3.01 -27.73
CA SER A 8 -24.99 -2.65 -29.02
C SER A 8 -23.63 -1.99 -28.81
N GLU A 9 -22.67 -2.24 -29.70
CA GLU A 9 -21.35 -1.60 -29.66
C GLU A 9 -21.44 -0.07 -29.66
N GLU A 10 -22.39 0.50 -30.38
CA GLU A 10 -22.65 1.94 -30.42
C GLU A 10 -23.13 2.48 -29.06
N PHE A 11 -23.95 1.72 -28.33
CA PHE A 11 -24.36 2.09 -26.97
C PHE A 11 -23.18 1.91 -26.00
N ALA A 12 -22.42 0.81 -26.10
CA ALA A 12 -21.23 0.58 -25.29
C ALA A 12 -20.14 1.66 -25.50
N GLN A 13 -19.98 2.18 -26.73
CA GLN A 13 -19.08 3.28 -27.04
C GLN A 13 -19.50 4.60 -26.39
N LYS A 14 -20.81 4.86 -26.22
CA LYS A 14 -21.31 6.04 -25.50
C LYS A 14 -20.91 6.06 -24.02
N PHE A 15 -20.67 4.88 -23.42
CA PHE A 15 -20.16 4.74 -22.05
C PHE A 15 -18.64 4.61 -21.97
N ALA A 16 -17.92 4.56 -23.09
CA ALA A 16 -16.46 4.40 -23.08
C ALA A 16 -15.75 5.59 -22.42
N THR A 17 -16.31 6.81 -22.54
CA THR A 17 -15.83 8.02 -21.89
C THR A 17 -16.31 8.21 -20.45
N GLU A 18 -17.35 7.48 -20.01
CA GLU A 18 -17.80 7.46 -18.61
C GLU A 18 -16.91 6.57 -17.70
N LYS A 19 -15.94 5.84 -18.28
CA LYS A 19 -15.13 4.86 -17.55
C LYS A 19 -13.91 5.42 -16.82
N ASP A 20 -13.48 6.65 -17.13
CA ASP A 20 -12.25 7.25 -16.62
C ASP A 20 -12.55 8.14 -15.41
N THR A 21 -12.25 7.64 -14.23
CA THR A 21 -12.44 8.38 -12.97
C THR A 21 -11.49 9.58 -12.90
N PRO A 22 -11.82 10.65 -12.15
CA PRO A 22 -10.88 11.75 -11.90
C PRO A 22 -9.50 11.30 -11.41
N TYR A 23 -9.46 10.23 -10.62
CA TYR A 23 -8.23 9.59 -10.17
C TYR A 23 -7.42 8.99 -11.33
N GLU A 24 -8.03 8.17 -12.20
CA GLU A 24 -7.34 7.55 -13.34
C GLU A 24 -6.84 8.62 -14.33
N ALA A 25 -7.63 9.68 -14.54
CA ALA A 25 -7.22 10.83 -15.34
C ALA A 25 -6.03 11.58 -14.70
N TRP A 26 -6.01 11.73 -13.37
CA TRP A 26 -4.88 12.34 -12.65
C TRP A 26 -3.60 11.51 -12.79
N VAL A 27 -3.65 10.19 -12.58
CA VAL A 27 -2.46 9.32 -12.73
C VAL A 27 -1.88 9.43 -14.15
N ARG A 28 -2.75 9.48 -15.17
CA ARG A 28 -2.30 9.67 -16.56
C ARG A 28 -1.67 11.04 -16.79
N ALA A 29 -2.22 12.09 -16.18
CA ALA A 29 -1.67 13.45 -16.25
C ALA A 29 -0.30 13.55 -15.56
N GLU A 30 -0.02 12.71 -14.57
CA GLU A 30 1.32 12.56 -13.96
C GLU A 30 2.32 11.84 -14.90
N GLY A 31 1.87 11.34 -16.05
CA GLY A 31 2.69 10.61 -17.03
C GLY A 31 2.87 9.13 -16.73
N LEU A 32 2.05 8.58 -15.83
CA LEU A 32 2.20 7.22 -15.31
C LEU A 32 1.13 6.27 -15.82
N ASP A 33 1.42 4.97 -15.70
CA ASP A 33 0.47 3.89 -15.97
C ASP A 33 -0.19 3.39 -14.69
N ILE A 34 -1.36 2.77 -14.88
CA ILE A 34 -2.02 1.93 -13.88
C ILE A 34 -1.96 0.48 -14.36
N ILE A 35 -1.28 -0.36 -13.60
CA ILE A 35 -1.31 -1.81 -13.78
C ILE A 35 -2.61 -2.32 -13.14
N SER A 36 -3.57 -2.75 -13.98
CA SER A 36 -4.80 -3.40 -13.51
C SER A 36 -4.55 -4.86 -13.14
N ALA A 37 -3.92 -5.09 -11.99
CA ALA A 37 -3.49 -6.42 -11.56
C ALA A 37 -4.01 -6.82 -10.16
N HIS A 38 -4.46 -8.07 -10.05
CA HIS A 38 -4.73 -8.76 -8.77
C HIS A 38 -3.47 -9.38 -8.18
N TYR A 39 -2.38 -9.43 -8.94
CA TYR A 39 -1.12 -10.06 -8.56
C TYR A 39 0.06 -9.40 -9.27
N ILE A 40 1.09 -9.04 -8.50
CA ILE A 40 2.38 -8.57 -9.00
C ILE A 40 3.43 -9.60 -8.58
N PRO A 41 4.16 -10.21 -9.52
CA PRO A 41 5.14 -11.24 -9.20
C PRO A 41 6.28 -10.75 -8.29
N ASN A 42 6.72 -9.51 -8.51
CA ASN A 42 7.82 -8.92 -7.76
C ASN A 42 7.78 -7.38 -7.83
N LEU A 43 7.54 -6.72 -6.69
CA LEU A 43 7.54 -5.25 -6.57
C LEU A 43 8.95 -4.64 -6.73
N HIS A 44 10.01 -5.38 -6.42
CA HIS A 44 11.40 -4.92 -6.57
C HIS A 44 11.79 -4.71 -8.04
N THR A 45 11.10 -5.36 -8.97
CA THR A 45 11.45 -5.36 -10.40
C THR A 45 10.31 -4.94 -11.31
N VAL A 46 9.16 -4.50 -10.77
CA VAL A 46 8.09 -3.95 -11.60
C VAL A 46 8.62 -2.75 -12.38
N GLU A 47 8.23 -2.65 -13.65
CA GLU A 47 8.65 -1.57 -14.54
C GLU A 47 8.08 -0.24 -14.05
N LEU A 48 8.93 0.80 -14.03
CA LEU A 48 8.57 2.13 -13.58
C LEU A 48 8.72 3.12 -14.73
N LYS A 49 7.87 4.15 -14.75
CA LYS A 49 7.99 5.29 -15.65
C LYS A 49 8.57 6.50 -14.91
N PRO A 50 9.27 7.42 -15.61
CA PRO A 50 9.62 8.70 -15.02
C PRO A 50 8.39 9.37 -14.43
N TRP A 51 8.54 9.93 -13.23
CA TRP A 51 7.49 10.66 -12.54
C TRP A 51 7.93 12.13 -12.37
N PRO A 52 7.69 12.99 -13.39
CA PRO A 52 8.28 14.33 -13.44
C PRO A 52 7.96 15.19 -12.22
N ARG A 53 6.71 15.20 -11.77
CA ARG A 53 6.29 15.99 -10.59
C ARG A 53 7.03 15.57 -9.32
N ARG A 54 7.35 14.30 -9.17
CA ARG A 54 8.04 13.76 -8.00
C ARG A 54 9.56 13.74 -8.15
N GLY A 55 10.11 13.92 -9.35
CA GLY A 55 11.56 13.86 -9.59
C GLY A 55 12.17 12.45 -9.48
N GLY A 56 11.33 11.42 -9.54
CA GLY A 56 11.73 10.01 -9.43
C GLY A 56 11.08 9.15 -10.51
N TYR A 57 10.83 7.89 -10.18
CA TYR A 57 10.13 6.94 -11.05
C TYR A 57 8.97 6.29 -10.29
N GLY A 58 7.91 5.90 -10.98
CA GLY A 58 6.83 5.16 -10.35
C GLY A 58 5.90 4.43 -11.31
N VAL A 59 5.00 3.66 -10.72
CA VAL A 59 3.86 3.04 -11.39
C VAL A 59 2.74 2.82 -10.37
N PHE A 60 1.50 3.03 -10.78
CA PHE A 60 0.34 2.71 -9.96
C PHE A 60 -0.15 1.30 -10.25
N ILE A 61 -0.66 0.62 -9.22
CA ILE A 61 -1.27 -0.69 -9.28
C ILE A 61 -2.66 -0.53 -8.69
N ASN A 62 -3.68 -0.66 -9.55
CA ASN A 62 -5.06 -0.56 -9.12
C ASN A 62 -5.95 -1.31 -10.12
N HIS A 63 -6.77 -2.23 -9.63
CA HIS A 63 -7.61 -3.06 -10.50
C HIS A 63 -9.10 -2.70 -10.32
N GLU A 64 -9.93 -3.18 -11.24
CA GLU A 64 -11.33 -2.77 -11.39
C GLU A 64 -12.22 -2.93 -10.15
N ALA A 65 -11.84 -3.80 -9.21
CA ALA A 65 -12.60 -4.02 -7.98
C ALA A 65 -12.12 -3.20 -6.78
N SER A 66 -10.91 -2.63 -6.83
CA SER A 66 -10.34 -1.74 -5.78
C SER A 66 -10.27 -0.26 -6.20
N ARG A 67 -10.46 0.04 -7.48
CA ARG A 67 -10.18 1.35 -8.11
C ARG A 67 -10.85 2.57 -7.50
N THR A 68 -11.86 2.41 -6.66
CA THR A 68 -12.54 3.54 -6.01
C THR A 68 -12.24 3.65 -4.51
N THR A 69 -11.70 2.62 -3.86
CA THR A 69 -11.45 2.63 -2.41
C THR A 69 -10.04 3.05 -2.07
N ASN A 70 -9.06 2.41 -2.70
CA ASN A 70 -7.66 2.65 -2.42
C ASN A 70 -6.73 2.21 -3.55
N ASP A 71 -5.55 2.78 -3.41
CA ASP A 71 -4.30 2.72 -4.10
C ASP A 71 -3.24 1.67 -3.80
N CYS A 72 -2.41 1.32 -4.78
CA CYS A 72 -1.01 1.02 -4.51
C CYS A 72 -0.12 1.67 -5.56
N TYR A 73 1.07 2.11 -5.18
CA TYR A 73 2.11 2.49 -6.15
C TYR A 73 3.49 2.05 -5.69
N VAL A 74 4.37 1.77 -6.65
CA VAL A 74 5.80 1.59 -6.41
C VAL A 74 6.51 2.86 -6.86
N CYS A 75 7.44 3.36 -6.05
CA CYS A 75 8.27 4.51 -6.40
C CYS A 75 9.74 4.24 -6.13
N GLU A 76 10.58 4.80 -7.00
CA GLU A 76 12.03 4.70 -6.92
C GLU A 76 12.69 6.08 -6.95
N ILE A 77 13.69 6.24 -6.08
CA ILE A 77 14.53 7.43 -5.99
C ILE A 77 15.93 7.07 -6.50
N PRO A 78 16.43 7.74 -7.55
CA PRO A 78 17.76 7.45 -8.08
C PRO A 78 18.89 7.71 -7.07
N PRO A 79 20.09 7.15 -7.32
CA PRO A 79 21.23 7.32 -6.42
C PRO A 79 21.54 8.79 -6.10
N GLY A 80 21.64 9.10 -4.81
CA GLY A 80 21.96 10.43 -4.28
C GLY A 80 20.90 11.50 -4.57
N LYS A 81 19.72 11.10 -5.04
CA LYS A 81 18.61 12.01 -5.34
C LYS A 81 17.59 12.04 -4.21
N LYS A 82 16.59 12.89 -4.41
CA LYS A 82 15.44 13.11 -3.53
C LYS A 82 14.21 13.26 -4.40
N LEU A 83 13.04 12.96 -3.83
CA LEU A 83 11.78 13.35 -4.46
C LEU A 83 11.49 14.82 -4.21
N GLU A 84 10.65 15.42 -5.04
CA GLU A 84 10.13 16.76 -4.78
C GLU A 84 9.16 16.76 -3.58
N PRO A 85 9.19 17.82 -2.73
CA PRO A 85 8.27 17.93 -1.61
C PRO A 85 6.80 17.90 -2.04
N GLN A 86 5.95 17.25 -1.26
CA GLN A 86 4.50 17.34 -1.44
C GLN A 86 3.78 17.22 -0.10
N ARG A 87 2.48 17.52 -0.10
CA ARG A 87 1.51 17.15 0.93
C ARG A 87 0.24 16.63 0.24
N GLN A 88 -0.64 15.97 0.98
CA GLN A 88 -1.89 15.47 0.41
C GLN A 88 -3.02 15.37 1.44
N LEU A 89 -4.26 15.57 0.98
CA LEU A 89 -5.49 15.28 1.72
C LEU A 89 -5.92 13.80 1.67
N PHE A 90 -5.00 12.89 1.38
CA PHE A 90 -5.20 11.45 1.50
C PHE A 90 -4.10 10.83 2.38
N GLU A 91 -4.41 9.69 2.98
CA GLU A 91 -3.50 8.94 3.82
C GLU A 91 -2.55 8.08 2.96
N GLU A 92 -1.33 7.87 3.43
CA GLU A 92 -0.27 7.15 2.72
C GLU A 92 0.54 6.30 3.69
N MET A 93 0.48 4.98 3.53
CA MET A 93 1.32 4.02 4.26
C MET A 93 2.41 3.51 3.34
N ILE A 94 3.64 3.43 3.83
CA ILE A 94 4.84 3.12 3.07
C ILE A 94 5.56 1.92 3.68
N TYR A 95 5.96 0.99 2.83
CA TYR A 95 6.93 -0.06 3.13
C TYR A 95 8.15 0.08 2.21
N VAL A 96 9.34 0.15 2.79
CA VAL A 96 10.60 0.29 2.04
C VAL A 96 11.03 -1.09 1.54
N LEU A 97 11.09 -1.25 0.22
CA LEU A 97 11.47 -2.49 -0.45
C LEU A 97 13.00 -2.62 -0.50
N ASP A 98 13.69 -1.58 -0.99
CA ASP A 98 15.12 -1.61 -1.29
C ASP A 98 15.85 -0.36 -0.79
N GLY A 99 17.12 -0.54 -0.41
CA GLY A 99 18.03 0.55 -0.11
C GLY A 99 17.84 1.19 1.27
N ARG A 100 18.31 2.43 1.42
CA ARG A 100 18.23 3.23 2.65
C ARG A 100 18.17 4.72 2.35
N GLY A 101 17.57 5.47 3.26
CA GLY A 101 17.32 6.89 3.06
C GLY A 101 16.77 7.56 4.29
N SER A 102 16.18 8.73 4.07
CA SER A 102 15.53 9.49 5.12
C SER A 102 14.27 10.16 4.59
N THR A 103 13.39 10.53 5.52
CA THR A 103 12.20 11.33 5.24
C THR A 103 12.20 12.53 6.16
N SER A 104 12.00 13.71 5.60
CA SER A 104 11.62 14.91 6.36
C SER A 104 10.11 15.09 6.31
N VAL A 105 9.49 15.45 7.44
CA VAL A 105 8.05 15.77 7.55
C VAL A 105 7.87 17.08 8.32
N TRP A 106 7.02 17.97 7.84
CA TRP A 106 6.73 19.26 8.49
C TRP A 106 5.31 19.77 8.27
N ASN A 107 4.89 20.69 9.12
CA ASN A 107 3.61 21.40 9.03
C ASN A 107 3.81 22.87 8.61
N ASP A 108 2.72 23.61 8.36
CA ASP A 108 2.79 25.01 7.92
C ASP A 108 3.29 25.95 9.04
N ALA A 109 3.26 25.50 10.31
CA ALA A 109 3.92 26.17 11.43
C ALA A 109 5.47 26.03 11.43
N GLY A 110 6.04 25.28 10.50
CA GLY A 110 7.49 25.10 10.35
C GLY A 110 8.11 24.07 11.29
N LYS A 111 7.32 23.34 12.08
CA LYS A 111 7.84 22.26 12.91
C LYS A 111 8.20 21.07 12.02
N LYS A 112 9.47 20.68 12.03
CA LYS A 112 10.04 19.69 11.11
C LYS A 112 10.75 18.57 11.87
N VAL A 113 10.47 17.33 11.48
CA VAL A 113 11.12 16.12 11.96
C VAL A 113 11.78 15.41 10.78
N THR A 114 12.94 14.80 10.98
CA THR A 114 13.59 13.94 9.99
C THR A 114 14.00 12.64 10.64
N PHE A 115 13.75 11.53 9.95
CA PHE A 115 14.10 10.19 10.41
C PHE A 115 14.70 9.37 9.27
N GLU A 116 15.53 8.41 9.64
CA GLU A 116 16.22 7.51 8.71
C GLU A 116 15.54 6.15 8.66
N TRP A 117 15.61 5.51 7.49
CA TRP A 117 15.02 4.20 7.26
C TRP A 117 15.87 3.40 6.27
N LYS A 118 15.59 2.10 6.21
CA LYS A 118 16.18 1.14 5.28
C LYS A 118 15.12 0.14 4.81
N ALA A 119 15.47 -0.70 3.85
CA ALA A 119 14.66 -1.85 3.44
C ALA A 119 14.10 -2.60 4.66
N GLY A 120 12.80 -2.90 4.62
CA GLY A 120 12.06 -3.48 5.74
C GLY A 120 11.38 -2.45 6.66
N ALA A 121 11.65 -1.16 6.54
CA ALA A 121 10.99 -0.14 7.34
C ALA A 121 9.53 0.10 6.90
N LEU A 122 8.67 0.41 7.88
CA LEU A 122 7.24 0.68 7.71
C LEU A 122 6.86 1.96 8.45
N PHE A 123 6.17 2.88 7.77
CA PHE A 123 5.68 4.13 8.33
C PHE A 123 4.49 4.67 7.55
N ALA A 124 3.86 5.73 8.04
CA ALA A 124 2.87 6.50 7.29
C ALA A 124 3.19 7.99 7.31
N ILE A 125 2.75 8.71 6.29
CA ILE A 125 2.78 10.17 6.24
C ILE A 125 1.53 10.72 6.95
N PRO A 126 1.68 11.54 8.01
CA PRO A 126 0.54 12.17 8.66
C PRO A 126 -0.24 13.05 7.68
N LEU A 127 -1.57 12.99 7.78
CA LEU A 127 -2.48 13.63 6.83
C LEU A 127 -2.14 15.11 6.63
N ASN A 128 -2.01 15.50 5.36
CA ASN A 128 -1.71 16.87 4.89
C ASN A 128 -0.41 17.49 5.38
N THR A 129 0.51 16.71 5.95
CA THR A 129 1.86 17.21 6.23
C THR A 129 2.69 17.29 4.96
N TRP A 130 3.56 18.30 4.88
CA TRP A 130 4.60 18.32 3.89
C TRP A 130 5.63 17.24 4.20
N HIS A 131 6.11 16.55 3.17
CA HIS A 131 7.16 15.57 3.32
C HIS A 131 8.08 15.51 2.09
N GLN A 132 9.29 14.99 2.31
CA GLN A 132 10.29 14.76 1.27
C GLN A 132 11.11 13.51 1.59
N HIS A 133 11.31 12.66 0.60
CA HIS A 133 12.12 11.44 0.70
C HIS A 133 13.48 11.62 0.03
N PHE A 134 14.51 11.06 0.64
CA PHE A 134 15.90 11.16 0.20
C PHE A 134 16.53 9.77 0.07
N ASN A 135 17.26 9.52 -1.00
CA ASN A 135 18.12 8.35 -1.13
C ASN A 135 19.50 8.66 -0.54
N ALA A 136 19.92 7.88 0.47
CA ALA A 136 21.21 8.05 1.14
C ALA A 136 22.37 7.31 0.44
N SER A 137 22.09 6.50 -0.58
CA SER A 137 23.10 5.82 -1.38
C SER A 137 23.44 6.63 -2.63
N GLY A 138 24.72 6.88 -2.88
CA GLY A 138 25.20 7.50 -4.12
C GLY A 138 25.37 6.53 -5.29
N GLN A 139 25.11 5.23 -5.07
CA GLN A 139 25.35 4.18 -6.08
C GLN A 139 24.08 3.37 -6.41
N GLU A 140 23.24 3.11 -5.42
CA GLU A 140 22.07 2.25 -5.55
C GLU A 140 20.78 3.08 -5.46
N PRO A 141 19.73 2.74 -6.22
CA PRO A 141 18.43 3.34 -6.02
C PRO A 141 17.81 2.90 -4.67
N VAL A 142 16.82 3.66 -4.21
CA VAL A 142 15.88 3.20 -3.19
C VAL A 142 14.54 2.95 -3.86
N ARG A 143 13.87 1.87 -3.44
CA ARG A 143 12.50 1.58 -3.87
C ARG A 143 11.59 1.37 -2.67
N TYR A 144 10.37 1.89 -2.77
CA TYR A 144 9.32 1.67 -1.77
C TYR A 144 7.98 1.40 -2.44
N VAL A 145 7.10 0.70 -1.71
CA VAL A 145 5.70 0.53 -2.07
C VAL A 145 4.84 1.33 -1.11
N ALA A 146 3.85 2.01 -1.64
CA ALA A 146 2.89 2.78 -0.88
C ALA A 146 1.46 2.34 -1.18
N VAL A 147 0.59 2.46 -0.19
CA VAL A 147 -0.86 2.30 -0.33
C VAL A 147 -1.51 3.57 0.17
N THR A 148 -2.44 4.10 -0.62
CA THR A 148 -3.12 5.36 -0.32
C THR A 148 -4.63 5.21 -0.44
N ASN A 149 -5.40 6.11 0.18
CA ASN A 149 -6.82 6.28 -0.14
C ASN A 149 -7.05 7.43 -1.15
N ALA A 150 -6.07 7.74 -2.00
CA ALA A 150 -6.15 8.80 -3.02
C ALA A 150 -7.33 8.64 -3.98
N PRO A 151 -7.73 7.42 -4.45
CA PRO A 151 -8.87 7.29 -5.34
C PRO A 151 -10.16 7.88 -4.77
N MET A 152 -10.45 7.62 -3.48
CA MET A 152 -11.62 8.19 -2.80
C MET A 152 -11.60 9.72 -2.82
N VAL A 153 -10.46 10.30 -2.42
CA VAL A 153 -10.31 11.74 -2.20
C VAL A 153 -10.31 12.50 -3.53
N ILE A 154 -9.57 12.01 -4.53
CA ILE A 154 -9.46 12.66 -5.84
C ILE A 154 -10.78 12.54 -6.60
N ASN A 155 -11.47 11.39 -6.53
CA ASN A 155 -12.78 11.23 -7.16
C ASN A 155 -13.85 12.12 -6.50
N LEU A 156 -13.79 12.30 -5.18
CA LEU A 156 -14.72 13.15 -4.45
C LEU A 156 -14.54 14.64 -4.80
N TYR A 157 -13.32 15.16 -4.65
CA TYR A 157 -13.08 16.60 -4.83
C TYR A 157 -12.92 17.01 -6.29
N LYS A 158 -12.45 16.09 -7.16
CA LYS A 158 -12.16 16.36 -8.58
C LYS A 158 -11.30 17.63 -8.80
N ASN A 159 -10.43 17.93 -7.85
CA ASN A 159 -9.59 19.13 -7.85
C ASN A 159 -8.26 18.82 -7.16
N THR A 160 -7.25 18.49 -7.96
CA THR A 160 -5.91 18.12 -7.45
C THR A 160 -5.22 19.30 -6.78
N GLU A 161 -5.44 20.53 -7.26
CA GLU A 161 -4.90 21.73 -6.62
C GLU A 161 -5.41 21.85 -5.17
N PHE A 162 -6.70 21.62 -4.93
CA PHE A 162 -7.23 21.54 -3.57
C PHE A 162 -6.58 20.37 -2.79
N VAL A 163 -6.58 19.16 -3.35
CA VAL A 163 -6.07 17.95 -2.67
C VAL A 163 -4.61 18.06 -2.25
N PHE A 164 -3.75 18.71 -3.04
CA PHE A 164 -2.31 18.83 -2.75
C PHE A 164 -1.93 20.17 -2.11
N ASN A 165 -2.75 21.23 -2.21
CA ASN A 165 -2.39 22.56 -1.74
C ASN A 165 -3.31 23.18 -0.68
N THR A 166 -4.19 22.40 -0.03
CA THR A 166 -4.96 22.90 1.14
C THR A 166 -4.07 23.29 2.33
N PRO A 167 -4.07 24.57 2.78
CA PRO A 167 -3.25 25.04 3.90
C PRO A 167 -3.93 24.78 5.25
N PHE A 168 -4.03 23.51 5.64
CA PHE A 168 -4.63 23.11 6.90
C PHE A 168 -3.78 22.07 7.64
N ASP A 169 -3.37 22.42 8.87
CA ASP A 169 -2.62 21.52 9.75
C ASP A 169 -3.58 20.69 10.61
N PHE A 170 -3.62 19.38 10.37
CA PHE A 170 -4.31 18.41 11.25
C PHE A 170 -3.45 18.13 12.50
N LYS A 171 -3.46 19.05 13.47
CA LYS A 171 -2.57 19.00 14.65
C LYS A 171 -2.82 17.80 15.57
N ASP A 172 -4.02 17.24 15.54
CA ASP A 172 -4.35 15.98 16.19
C ASP A 172 -3.56 14.81 15.57
N ARG A 173 -3.25 14.89 14.27
CA ARG A 173 -2.46 13.91 13.52
C ARG A 173 -0.96 14.12 13.69
N PHE A 174 -0.48 15.35 13.55
CA PHE A 174 0.93 15.73 13.71
C PHE A 174 1.07 17.21 14.10
N ASP A 175 1.80 17.47 15.19
CA ASP A 175 2.13 18.83 15.64
C ASP A 175 3.63 18.99 15.89
N GLY A 176 4.46 18.24 15.15
CA GLY A 176 5.91 18.37 15.16
C GLY A 176 6.59 17.74 16.38
N GLU A 177 6.00 16.70 16.96
CA GLU A 177 6.56 15.98 18.09
C GLU A 177 7.93 15.37 17.70
N PRO A 178 9.03 15.66 18.42
CA PRO A 178 10.38 15.31 17.98
C PRO A 178 10.62 13.79 17.92
N ASP A 179 9.87 13.00 18.68
CA ASP A 179 9.95 11.55 18.72
C ASP A 179 8.82 10.84 17.94
N TYR A 180 8.05 11.59 17.13
CA TYR A 180 6.93 11.05 16.33
C TYR A 180 7.33 9.86 15.44
N PHE A 181 8.54 9.88 14.88
CA PHE A 181 9.11 8.82 14.05
C PHE A 181 10.18 8.00 14.78
N SER A 182 10.15 7.96 16.11
CA SER A 182 10.98 7.03 16.87
C SER A 182 10.40 5.61 16.79
N SER A 183 11.26 4.59 16.89
CA SER A 183 10.82 3.18 16.96
C SER A 183 10.21 2.82 18.31
N LYS A 184 9.29 3.64 18.80
CA LYS A 184 8.50 3.44 20.00
C LYS A 184 7.05 3.17 19.60
N GLY A 185 6.31 2.51 20.47
CA GLY A 185 4.87 2.33 20.28
C GLY A 185 4.19 1.81 21.54
N GLU A 186 2.89 2.03 21.62
CA GLU A 186 2.06 1.49 22.68
C GLU A 186 1.35 0.24 22.16
N GLN A 187 1.57 -0.92 22.80
CA GLN A 187 0.92 -2.16 22.43
C GLN A 187 -0.33 -2.39 23.28
N LYS A 188 -1.51 -2.43 22.64
CA LYS A 188 -2.82 -2.71 23.24
C LYS A 188 -3.38 -4.01 22.65
N GLY A 189 -3.14 -5.13 23.33
CA GLY A 189 -3.51 -6.45 22.80
C GLY A 189 -2.82 -6.70 21.47
N LEU A 190 -3.59 -6.87 20.38
CA LEU A 190 -3.07 -7.08 19.01
C LEU A 190 -2.74 -5.78 18.26
N LEU A 191 -3.02 -4.61 18.82
CA LEU A 191 -2.79 -3.32 18.18
C LEU A 191 -1.45 -2.73 18.68
N LEU A 192 -0.63 -2.25 17.75
CA LEU A 192 0.55 -1.44 18.01
C LEU A 192 0.30 -0.02 17.49
N GLU A 193 0.15 0.94 18.39
CA GLU A 193 0.09 2.35 18.07
C GLU A 193 1.52 2.88 17.94
N THR A 194 1.94 3.20 16.72
CA THR A 194 3.28 3.70 16.37
C THR A 194 3.21 4.38 15.01
N ASN A 195 4.18 5.20 14.63
CA ASN A 195 4.30 5.63 13.24
C ASN A 195 5.57 5.14 12.54
N PHE A 196 6.45 4.42 13.24
CA PHE A 196 7.69 3.94 12.65
C PHE A 196 8.09 2.58 13.19
N VAL A 197 8.18 1.61 12.27
CA VAL A 197 8.73 0.28 12.51
C VAL A 197 9.99 0.15 11.66
N ALA A 198 11.16 0.06 12.30
CA ALA A 198 12.45 0.02 11.59
C ALA A 198 12.69 -1.28 10.82
N ASP A 199 12.08 -2.38 11.25
CA ASP A 199 12.18 -3.71 10.65
C ASP A 199 10.87 -4.49 10.81
N ALA A 200 9.97 -4.32 9.84
CA ALA A 200 8.71 -5.04 9.79
C ALA A 200 8.91 -6.54 9.51
N VAL A 201 9.99 -6.92 8.82
CA VAL A 201 10.28 -8.31 8.44
C VAL A 201 10.56 -9.15 9.69
N ASN A 202 11.26 -8.58 10.68
CA ASN A 202 11.64 -9.26 11.92
C ASN A 202 10.83 -8.83 13.16
N LEU A 203 9.83 -7.95 13.00
CA LEU A 203 9.00 -7.49 14.11
C LEU A 203 8.41 -8.69 14.88
N PRO A 204 8.54 -8.75 16.23
CA PRO A 204 7.91 -9.78 17.03
C PRO A 204 6.39 -9.75 16.88
N LEU A 205 5.79 -10.92 16.64
CA LEU A 205 4.35 -11.06 16.47
C LEU A 205 3.72 -11.72 17.69
N ILE A 206 2.46 -11.39 17.93
CA ILE A 206 1.71 -11.95 19.04
C ILE A 206 1.07 -13.26 18.57
N SER A 207 1.35 -14.33 19.31
CA SER A 207 0.73 -15.63 19.07
C SER A 207 -0.69 -15.63 19.63
N ALA A 208 -1.68 -15.87 18.78
CA ALA A 208 -3.07 -16.05 19.17
C ALA A 208 -3.54 -17.45 18.75
N LYS A 209 -3.74 -18.36 19.72
CA LYS A 209 -4.16 -19.75 19.47
C LYS A 209 -5.45 -19.83 18.63
N GLU A 210 -6.35 -18.87 18.84
CA GLU A 210 -7.63 -18.72 18.13
C GLU A 210 -7.46 -18.36 16.64
N ARG A 211 -6.30 -17.81 16.23
CA ARG A 211 -6.00 -17.43 14.83
C ARG A 211 -5.17 -18.48 14.08
N GLY A 212 -5.13 -19.71 14.60
CA GLY A 212 -4.40 -20.85 14.05
C GLY A 212 -3.14 -21.15 14.86
N ALA A 213 -2.94 -22.43 15.18
CA ALA A 213 -1.77 -22.88 15.95
C ALA A 213 -0.46 -22.50 15.25
N GLY A 214 0.45 -21.83 15.98
CA GLY A 214 1.76 -21.41 15.49
C GLY A 214 1.79 -20.14 14.63
N GLY A 215 0.65 -19.48 14.43
CA GLY A 215 0.56 -18.20 13.71
C GLY A 215 0.84 -16.98 14.59
N GLY A 216 1.38 -15.92 13.97
CA GLY A 216 1.59 -14.62 14.59
C GLY A 216 0.76 -13.53 13.92
N HIS A 217 0.34 -12.53 14.70
CA HIS A 217 -0.39 -11.37 14.17
C HIS A 217 -0.11 -10.10 14.97
N ILE A 218 -0.05 -8.97 14.28
CA ILE A 218 -0.06 -7.63 14.88
C ILE A 218 -0.72 -6.66 13.91
N ARG A 219 -1.51 -5.72 14.43
CA ARG A 219 -2.14 -4.63 13.69
C ARG A 219 -1.43 -3.33 14.03
N PHE A 220 -1.42 -2.37 13.12
CA PHE A 220 -0.85 -1.05 13.36
C PHE A 220 -1.93 0.02 13.26
N ASN A 221 -1.82 1.03 14.11
CA ASN A 221 -2.37 2.34 13.82
C ASN A 221 -1.20 3.26 13.50
N LEU A 222 -1.00 3.54 12.20
CA LEU A 222 0.07 4.41 11.70
C LEU A 222 -0.47 5.83 11.52
N ALA A 223 0.35 6.83 11.89
CA ALA A 223 0.09 8.25 11.74
C ALA A 223 -1.30 8.71 12.25
N LYS A 224 -1.85 8.04 13.28
CA LYS A 224 -3.20 8.26 13.81
C LYS A 224 -4.29 8.19 12.72
N GLY A 225 -4.05 7.38 11.68
CA GLY A 225 -4.88 7.27 10.49
C GLY A 225 -6.03 6.28 10.60
N SER A 226 -6.88 6.31 9.59
CA SER A 226 -8.03 5.41 9.46
C SER A 226 -7.75 4.18 8.63
N MET A 227 -6.74 4.20 7.75
CA MET A 227 -6.35 3.00 7.02
C MET A 227 -5.74 1.95 7.96
N ASN A 228 -6.23 0.71 7.84
CA ASN A 228 -5.79 -0.39 8.66
C ASN A 228 -4.59 -1.09 8.04
N SER A 229 -3.68 -1.57 8.88
CA SER A 229 -2.59 -2.41 8.43
C SER A 229 -2.25 -3.49 9.45
N HIS A 230 -1.71 -4.60 8.96
CA HIS A 230 -1.31 -5.70 9.83
C HIS A 230 -0.23 -6.57 9.21
N ILE A 231 0.54 -7.22 10.07
CA ILE A 231 1.39 -8.35 9.68
C ILE A 231 0.77 -9.63 10.18
N SER A 232 0.76 -10.66 9.34
CA SER A 232 0.49 -12.02 9.78
C SER A 232 1.60 -12.96 9.32
N GLN A 233 1.86 -13.96 10.17
CA GLN A 233 2.75 -15.07 9.86
C GLN A 233 2.03 -16.39 10.09
N PHE A 234 2.35 -17.40 9.28
CA PHE A 234 1.82 -18.75 9.43
C PHE A 234 2.88 -19.82 9.13
N PRO A 235 2.84 -20.98 9.84
CA PRO A 235 3.89 -21.99 9.74
C PRO A 235 4.01 -22.67 8.37
N VAL A 236 5.12 -23.38 8.18
CA VAL A 236 5.35 -24.29 7.06
C VAL A 236 4.26 -25.36 6.99
N GLY A 237 3.80 -25.70 5.78
CA GLY A 237 2.81 -26.76 5.57
C GLY A 237 1.41 -26.41 6.07
N THR A 238 1.14 -25.12 6.33
CA THR A 238 -0.16 -24.63 6.77
C THR A 238 -0.77 -23.66 5.75
N TYR A 239 -2.06 -23.38 5.92
CA TYR A 239 -2.80 -22.46 5.09
C TYR A 239 -3.77 -21.62 5.92
N LYS A 240 -4.13 -20.44 5.41
CA LYS A 240 -5.25 -19.64 5.93
C LYS A 240 -6.55 -20.18 5.32
N LYS A 241 -7.65 -20.25 6.08
CA LYS A 241 -8.94 -20.71 5.55
C LYS A 241 -9.44 -19.77 4.44
N ALA A 242 -10.10 -20.34 3.43
CA ALA A 242 -10.72 -19.56 2.37
C ALA A 242 -11.78 -18.62 2.96
N HIS A 243 -11.78 -17.38 2.52
CA HIS A 243 -12.76 -16.36 2.89
C HIS A 243 -12.85 -15.30 1.80
N ALA A 244 -13.86 -14.45 1.87
CA ALA A 244 -14.06 -13.31 0.99
C ALA A 244 -14.35 -12.07 1.84
N HIS A 245 -13.99 -10.90 1.33
CA HIS A 245 -14.27 -9.62 1.96
C HIS A 245 -14.33 -8.50 0.91
N GLY A 246 -14.72 -7.29 1.33
CA GLY A 246 -14.65 -6.08 0.49
C GLY A 246 -13.24 -5.81 -0.05
N PRO A 247 -13.10 -4.91 -1.03
CA PRO A 247 -11.84 -4.72 -1.73
C PRO A 247 -10.81 -3.99 -0.85
N GLY A 248 -9.59 -3.86 -1.39
CA GLY A 248 -8.61 -2.91 -0.88
C GLY A 248 -7.54 -3.48 0.04
N ALA A 249 -7.46 -4.81 0.18
CA ALA A 249 -6.34 -5.45 0.87
C ALA A 249 -5.18 -5.70 -0.10
N HIS A 250 -4.09 -4.94 0.05
CA HIS A 250 -2.83 -5.15 -0.66
C HIS A 250 -1.91 -6.01 0.21
N VAL A 251 -1.80 -7.29 -0.13
CA VAL A 251 -1.01 -8.29 0.61
C VAL A 251 0.39 -8.40 0.00
N ILE A 252 1.38 -7.85 0.68
CA ILE A 252 2.79 -7.86 0.29
C ILE A 252 3.53 -8.96 1.06
N ILE A 253 4.18 -9.89 0.37
CA ILE A 253 4.92 -10.97 1.00
C ILE A 253 6.26 -10.44 1.51
N LEU A 254 6.48 -10.54 2.81
CA LEU A 254 7.71 -10.10 3.50
C LEU A 254 8.74 -11.22 3.64
N SER A 255 8.29 -12.48 3.70
CA SER A 255 9.17 -13.65 3.76
C SER A 255 8.42 -14.93 3.42
N GLY A 256 9.18 -15.95 3.03
CA GLY A 256 8.66 -17.28 2.68
C GLY A 256 8.20 -17.37 1.22
N GLU A 257 7.68 -18.53 0.87
CA GLU A 257 7.21 -18.86 -0.48
C GLU A 257 5.99 -19.78 -0.41
N GLY A 258 5.15 -19.70 -1.44
CA GLY A 258 3.89 -20.41 -1.45
C GLY A 258 3.01 -19.98 -2.61
N TYR A 259 1.71 -20.09 -2.43
CA TYR A 259 0.76 -19.64 -3.44
C TYR A 259 -0.56 -19.20 -2.82
N SER A 260 -1.28 -18.39 -3.58
CA SER A 260 -2.66 -18.01 -3.29
C SER A 260 -3.59 -18.63 -4.31
N LEU A 261 -4.77 -19.01 -3.85
CA LEU A 261 -5.91 -19.29 -4.72
C LEU A 261 -6.85 -18.10 -4.62
N MET A 262 -7.35 -17.60 -5.76
CA MET A 262 -8.38 -16.54 -5.81
C MET A 262 -9.43 -16.86 -6.88
N TRP A 263 -10.71 -16.63 -6.56
CA TRP A 263 -11.82 -16.83 -7.50
C TRP A 263 -13.08 -16.06 -7.07
N PRO A 264 -13.93 -15.63 -8.02
CA PRO A 264 -15.27 -15.17 -7.70
C PRO A 264 -16.17 -16.35 -7.29
N GLU A 265 -17.23 -16.07 -6.54
CA GLU A 265 -18.22 -17.09 -6.17
C GLU A 265 -18.82 -17.76 -7.42
N GLY A 266 -18.89 -19.09 -7.41
CA GLY A 266 -19.37 -19.90 -8.54
C GLY A 266 -18.29 -20.33 -9.55
N ASP A 267 -17.10 -19.72 -9.52
CA ASP A 267 -16.00 -20.04 -10.44
C ASP A 267 -14.93 -20.95 -9.82
N LYS A 268 -13.99 -21.39 -10.67
CA LYS A 268 -12.85 -22.23 -10.26
C LYS A 268 -11.71 -21.38 -9.68
N PRO A 269 -11.05 -21.84 -8.59
CA PRO A 269 -9.83 -21.22 -8.07
C PRO A 269 -8.73 -21.07 -9.12
N LYS A 270 -8.15 -19.86 -9.23
CA LYS A 270 -6.91 -19.62 -9.97
C LYS A 270 -5.73 -19.50 -9.01
N ARG A 271 -4.61 -20.12 -9.36
CA ARG A 271 -3.38 -20.15 -8.57
C ARG A 271 -2.43 -19.01 -8.93
N TYR A 272 -1.81 -18.43 -7.91
CA TYR A 272 -0.82 -17.37 -7.99
C TYR A 272 0.34 -17.69 -7.05
N ASP A 273 1.46 -18.16 -7.60
CA ASP A 273 2.66 -18.49 -6.81
C ASP A 273 3.35 -17.21 -6.34
N TRP A 274 3.66 -17.12 -5.06
CA TRP A 274 4.29 -15.95 -4.47
C TRP A 274 5.56 -16.30 -3.70
N ARG A 275 6.44 -15.31 -3.64
CA ARG A 275 7.68 -15.27 -2.86
C ARG A 275 7.81 -13.89 -2.23
N GLU A 276 8.87 -13.67 -1.47
CA GLU A 276 9.22 -12.34 -0.98
C GLU A 276 9.20 -11.29 -2.12
N GLY A 277 8.61 -10.14 -1.84
CA GLY A 277 8.39 -9.07 -2.82
C GLY A 277 7.18 -9.24 -3.74
N SER A 278 6.51 -10.40 -3.75
CA SER A 278 5.23 -10.56 -4.47
C SER A 278 4.11 -9.80 -3.77
N MET A 279 3.12 -9.34 -4.55
CA MET A 279 1.90 -8.74 -4.03
C MET A 279 0.66 -9.44 -4.57
N VAL A 280 -0.33 -9.66 -3.70
CA VAL A 280 -1.65 -10.20 -4.03
C VAL A 280 -2.71 -9.20 -3.57
N VAL A 281 -3.68 -8.90 -4.43
CA VAL A 281 -4.79 -7.98 -4.16
C VAL A 281 -6.09 -8.72 -4.48
N PRO A 282 -6.72 -9.37 -3.48
CA PRO A 282 -7.98 -10.07 -3.70
C PRO A 282 -9.08 -9.09 -4.13
N PRO A 283 -9.78 -9.36 -5.24
CA PRO A 283 -10.87 -8.49 -5.67
C PRO A 283 -12.08 -8.51 -4.73
N ASN A 284 -12.97 -7.53 -4.92
CA ASN A 284 -14.18 -7.40 -4.12
C ASN A 284 -14.98 -8.70 -4.11
N MET A 285 -15.21 -9.25 -2.91
CA MET A 285 -15.97 -10.48 -2.66
C MET A 285 -15.43 -11.73 -3.38
N TRP A 286 -14.17 -11.72 -3.82
CA TRP A 286 -13.52 -12.94 -4.28
C TRP A 286 -13.09 -13.78 -3.09
N TYR A 287 -13.43 -15.06 -3.16
CA TYR A 287 -12.83 -16.04 -2.27
C TYR A 287 -11.34 -16.09 -2.53
N HIS A 288 -10.56 -16.07 -1.44
CA HIS A 288 -9.13 -16.20 -1.52
C HIS A 288 -8.58 -17.01 -0.35
N GLN A 289 -7.45 -17.67 -0.61
CA GLN A 289 -6.81 -18.58 0.31
C GLN A 289 -5.28 -18.55 0.10
N HIS A 290 -4.51 -18.60 1.19
CA HIS A 290 -3.03 -18.52 1.14
C HIS A 290 -2.41 -19.80 1.72
N PHE A 291 -1.43 -20.36 1.01
CA PHE A 291 -0.78 -21.64 1.33
C PHE A 291 0.73 -21.46 1.44
N ASN A 292 1.33 -21.93 2.54
CA ASN A 292 2.77 -21.94 2.73
C ASN A 292 3.33 -23.33 2.42
N LEU A 293 3.93 -23.47 1.24
CA LEU A 293 4.65 -24.69 0.82
C LEU A 293 6.17 -24.58 0.99
N GLY A 294 6.65 -23.42 1.41
CA GLY A 294 8.07 -23.15 1.57
C GLY A 294 8.70 -23.88 2.74
N ARG A 295 10.02 -23.69 2.89
CA ARG A 295 10.81 -24.28 3.99
C ARG A 295 10.87 -23.40 5.23
N THR A 296 10.27 -22.22 5.19
CA THR A 296 10.26 -21.22 6.27
C THR A 296 8.84 -20.69 6.51
N PRO A 297 8.55 -20.11 7.69
CA PRO A 297 7.28 -19.43 7.92
C PRO A 297 7.04 -18.33 6.88
N ALA A 298 5.81 -18.26 6.37
CA ALA A 298 5.39 -17.22 5.44
C ALA A 298 4.86 -16.03 6.23
N ARG A 299 5.34 -14.83 5.90
CA ARG A 299 4.97 -13.56 6.53
C ARG A 299 4.53 -12.58 5.47
N TYR A 300 3.42 -11.88 5.72
CA TYR A 300 2.93 -10.83 4.83
C TYR A 300 2.51 -9.58 5.62
N LEU A 301 2.69 -8.43 4.98
CA LEU A 301 2.10 -7.15 5.34
C LEU A 301 0.84 -6.96 4.52
N ALA A 302 -0.26 -6.61 5.17
CA ALA A 302 -1.49 -6.23 4.49
C ALA A 302 -1.80 -4.77 4.82
N PHE A 303 -1.78 -3.93 3.78
CA PHE A 303 -2.36 -2.60 3.83
C PHE A 303 -3.82 -2.69 3.38
N LYS A 304 -4.74 -2.17 4.18
CA LYS A 304 -6.16 -2.32 3.96
C LYS A 304 -6.92 -1.02 4.19
N TYR A 305 -7.76 -0.67 3.23
CA TYR A 305 -8.85 0.26 3.47
C TYR A 305 -10.01 -0.48 4.16
N GLU A 306 -10.45 -0.01 5.32
CA GLU A 306 -11.71 -0.45 5.96
C GLU A 306 -12.62 0.77 6.10
N GLY A 307 -13.63 0.84 5.24
CA GLY A 307 -14.64 1.89 5.22
C GLY A 307 -15.74 1.58 4.23
#